data_AF-A0A2V9TMI3-F1
#
_entry.id   AF-A0A2V9TMI3-F1
#
_cell.length_a   1.000
_cell.length_b   1.000
_cell.length_c   1.000
_cell.angle_alpha   90.00
_cell.angle_beta   90.00
_cell.angle_gamma   90.00
#
_symmetry.space_group_name_H-M   'P 1'
#
loop_
_entity.id
_entity.type
_entity.pdbx_description
1 polymer ?
#
loop_
_entity_poly.entity_id
_entity_poly.type
_entity_poly.pdbx_seq_one_letter_code
_entity_poly.pdbx_strand_id
1 'polypeptide(L)'
;ILSSDDNELMNSFDFELPGRPDLVGKFTTRDPHTTGCVAGTGTACSPADQVPNQYFDPNAFAPQALGTLGTAPRTLCCGPGINNFDISLLKSTQLSERMRMEFRAEFFNIANHSQFFQPDGNISDGSDFGRISRAKEPRLIEFAAKLFF
;
A
#
# COMPACT_ATOMS: atom_id res chain seq x y z
N ILE A 1 -26.19 -23.48 -19.89
CA ILE A 1 -24.86 -22.92 -20.17
C ILE A 1 -23.95 -23.35 -19.01
N LEU A 2 -23.72 -24.65 -18.90
CA LEU A 2 -22.94 -25.30 -17.83
C LEU A 2 -22.43 -26.64 -18.38
N SER A 3 -21.67 -26.62 -19.47
CA SER A 3 -20.81 -27.77 -19.81
C SER A 3 -19.36 -27.41 -19.48
N SER A 4 -18.60 -28.44 -19.12
CA SER A 4 -17.18 -28.36 -18.75
C SER A 4 -16.30 -27.65 -19.78
N ASP A 5 -16.77 -27.51 -21.03
CA ASP A 5 -16.05 -26.91 -22.14
C ASP A 5 -15.86 -25.39 -21.98
N ASP A 6 -16.77 -24.71 -21.28
CA ASP A 6 -16.71 -23.26 -21.08
C ASP A 6 -15.61 -22.83 -20.09
N ASN A 7 -15.12 -23.77 -19.25
CA ASN A 7 -14.11 -23.50 -18.22
C ASN A 7 -12.68 -23.39 -18.78
N GLU A 8 -12.41 -24.00 -19.94
CA GLU A 8 -11.08 -24.03 -20.58
C GLU A 8 -10.73 -22.68 -21.25
N LEU A 9 -11.74 -21.88 -21.60
CA LEU A 9 -11.56 -20.55 -22.21
C LEU A 9 -11.28 -19.45 -21.18
N MET A 10 -11.48 -19.72 -19.88
CA MET A 10 -11.30 -18.74 -18.80
C MET A 10 -9.83 -18.37 -18.55
N ASN A 11 -8.89 -19.22 -18.95
CA ASN A 11 -7.45 -18.98 -18.88
C ASN A 11 -6.84 -18.69 -20.27
N SER A 12 -7.68 -18.52 -21.29
CA SER A 12 -7.21 -18.24 -22.65
C SER A 12 -6.70 -16.81 -22.74
N PHE A 13 -5.67 -16.61 -23.56
CA PHE A 13 -5.02 -15.32 -23.75
C PHE A 13 -5.96 -14.21 -24.24
N ASP A 14 -7.08 -14.57 -24.88
CA ASP A 14 -8.08 -13.65 -25.43
C ASP A 14 -9.23 -13.33 -24.45
N PHE A 15 -9.29 -13.99 -23.28
CA PHE A 15 -10.30 -13.71 -22.26
C PHE A 15 -9.71 -12.82 -21.16
N GLU A 16 -9.96 -11.52 -21.25
CA GLU A 16 -9.73 -10.60 -20.13
C GLU A 16 -10.70 -10.97 -19.00
N LEU A 17 -10.17 -11.49 -17.88
CA LEU A 17 -10.90 -11.54 -16.62
C LEU A 17 -11.52 -10.16 -16.38
N PRO A 18 -12.86 -10.06 -16.19
CA PRO A 18 -13.50 -8.75 -16.15
C PRO A 18 -12.87 -7.91 -15.03
N GLY A 19 -12.27 -6.78 -15.41
CA GLY A 19 -11.40 -5.95 -14.56
C GLY A 19 -12.12 -5.20 -13.43
N ARG A 20 -13.23 -5.72 -12.93
CA ARG A 20 -14.06 -5.10 -11.89
C ARG A 20 -14.78 -6.18 -11.07
N PRO A 21 -14.43 -6.39 -9.79
CA PRO A 21 -15.11 -7.33 -8.91
C PRO A 21 -16.50 -6.83 -8.48
N ASP A 22 -17.29 -7.72 -7.90
CA ASP A 22 -18.52 -7.40 -7.19
C ASP A 22 -18.24 -6.97 -5.76
N LEU A 23 -18.91 -5.90 -5.31
CA LEU A 23 -18.86 -5.46 -3.91
C LEU A 23 -20.03 -6.11 -3.16
N VAL A 24 -19.75 -7.25 -2.53
CA VAL A 24 -20.74 -8.06 -1.80
C VAL A 24 -20.89 -7.62 -0.34
N GLY A 25 -19.92 -6.86 0.19
CA GLY A 25 -19.91 -6.37 1.57
C GLY A 25 -19.59 -4.89 1.68
N LYS A 26 -19.75 -4.33 2.89
CA LYS A 26 -19.35 -2.94 3.16
C LYS A 26 -17.83 -2.83 3.13
N PHE A 27 -17.30 -1.98 2.25
CA PHE A 27 -15.89 -1.61 2.26
C PHE A 27 -15.53 -0.93 3.59
N THR A 28 -14.55 -1.48 4.30
CA THR A 28 -13.99 -0.90 5.51
C THR A 28 -12.47 -0.96 5.46
N THR A 29 -11.82 0.13 5.84
CA THR A 29 -10.36 0.22 5.95
C THR A 29 -9.93 -0.25 7.34
N ARG A 30 -8.81 -0.94 7.41
CA ARG A 30 -8.14 -1.41 8.62
C ARG A 30 -6.78 -0.73 8.77
N ASP A 31 -6.26 -0.74 9.99
CA ASP A 31 -4.92 -0.26 10.25
C ASP A 31 -3.90 -1.22 9.59
N PRO A 32 -3.04 -0.75 8.68
CA PRO A 32 -2.03 -1.58 8.04
C PRO A 32 -0.96 -2.13 8.98
N HIS A 33 -0.90 -1.71 10.25
CA HIS A 33 -0.06 -2.36 11.26
C HIS A 33 -0.70 -3.63 11.85
N THR A 34 -1.95 -3.92 11.50
CA THR A 34 -2.69 -5.09 12.01
C THR A 34 -2.76 -6.23 11.00
N THR A 35 -2.95 -7.43 11.53
CA THR A 35 -3.16 -8.63 10.73
C THR A 35 -4.62 -8.74 10.32
N GLY A 36 -4.87 -9.17 9.08
CA GLY A 36 -6.20 -9.46 8.58
C GLY A 36 -6.28 -10.87 7.97
N CYS A 37 -7.36 -11.13 7.24
CA CYS A 37 -7.73 -12.43 6.70
C CYS A 37 -7.65 -12.43 5.17
N VAL A 38 -7.10 -13.50 4.58
CA VAL A 38 -7.07 -13.65 3.11
C VAL A 38 -8.48 -13.74 2.50
N ALA A 39 -8.60 -13.43 1.21
CA ALA A 39 -9.85 -13.50 0.47
C ALA A 39 -10.48 -14.90 0.57
N GLY A 40 -11.80 -14.97 0.79
CA GLY A 40 -12.56 -16.22 0.86
C GLY A 40 -12.64 -16.89 2.23
N THR A 41 -11.99 -16.33 3.27
CA THR A 41 -11.97 -16.92 4.64
C THR A 41 -12.96 -16.28 5.61
N GLY A 42 -13.67 -15.23 5.18
CA GLY A 42 -14.63 -14.49 6.01
C GLY A 42 -13.99 -13.54 7.04
N THR A 43 -14.82 -12.91 7.87
CA THR A 43 -14.38 -11.88 8.84
C THR A 43 -13.59 -12.43 10.03
N ALA A 44 -13.64 -13.75 10.25
CA ALA A 44 -12.90 -14.47 11.29
C ALA A 44 -12.21 -15.69 10.65
N CYS A 45 -10.93 -15.55 10.37
CA CYS A 45 -10.11 -16.57 9.71
C CYS A 45 -9.25 -17.35 10.72
N SER A 46 -8.80 -18.54 10.32
CA SER A 46 -7.87 -19.34 11.11
C SER A 46 -6.50 -18.66 11.20
N PRO A 47 -5.65 -19.00 12.19
CA PRO A 47 -4.29 -18.45 12.26
C PRO A 47 -3.43 -18.71 11.02
N ALA A 48 -3.74 -19.75 10.23
CA ALA A 48 -3.02 -20.06 8.99
C ALA A 48 -3.38 -19.12 7.83
N ASP A 49 -4.56 -18.51 7.90
CA ASP A 49 -5.15 -17.63 6.87
C ASP A 49 -4.92 -16.15 7.18
N GLN A 50 -4.19 -15.87 8.25
CA GLN A 50 -3.88 -14.53 8.71
C GLN A 50 -2.69 -13.95 7.96
N VAL A 51 -2.88 -12.78 7.35
CA VAL A 51 -1.85 -12.06 6.61
C VAL A 51 -1.56 -10.70 7.25
N PRO A 52 -0.28 -10.32 7.41
CA PRO A 52 0.08 -9.00 7.91
C PRO A 52 -0.22 -7.92 6.88
N ASN A 53 -0.25 -6.67 7.32
CA ASN A 53 -0.36 -5.49 6.47
C ASN A 53 -1.62 -5.43 5.60
N GLN A 54 -2.74 -5.95 6.11
CA GLN A 54 -3.98 -5.93 5.37
C GLN A 54 -4.74 -4.63 5.61
N TYR A 55 -4.98 -3.88 4.53
CA TYR A 55 -5.58 -2.55 4.59
C TYR A 55 -7.10 -2.56 4.46
N PHE A 56 -7.68 -3.54 3.78
CA PHE A 56 -9.12 -3.71 3.71
C PHE A 56 -9.49 -5.18 3.70
N ASP A 57 -10.74 -5.50 4.05
CA ASP A 57 -11.23 -6.87 4.05
C ASP A 57 -11.50 -7.35 2.61
N PRO A 58 -10.73 -8.32 2.09
CA PRO A 58 -10.93 -8.83 0.74
C PRO A 58 -12.24 -9.61 0.60
N ASN A 59 -12.84 -10.09 1.70
CA ASN A 59 -14.12 -10.79 1.68
C ASN A 59 -15.31 -9.86 1.39
N ALA A 60 -15.10 -8.53 1.38
CA ALA A 60 -16.09 -7.59 0.89
C ALA A 60 -16.23 -7.62 -0.64
N PHE A 61 -15.32 -8.32 -1.33
CA PHE A 61 -15.30 -8.45 -2.78
C PHE A 61 -15.46 -9.91 -3.20
N ALA A 62 -16.17 -10.11 -4.31
CA ALA A 62 -16.27 -11.41 -4.96
C ALA A 62 -15.96 -11.25 -6.45
N PRO A 63 -15.38 -12.28 -7.10
CA PRO A 63 -15.33 -12.32 -8.55
C PRO A 63 -16.74 -12.21 -9.13
N GLN A 64 -16.90 -11.33 -10.11
CA GLN A 64 -18.14 -11.13 -10.84
C GLN A 64 -18.56 -12.39 -11.60
N ALA A 65 -19.88 -12.57 -11.79
CA ALA A 65 -20.40 -13.65 -12.61
C ALA A 65 -19.95 -13.51 -14.07
N LEU A 66 -19.66 -14.64 -14.72
CA LEU A 66 -19.21 -14.67 -16.12
C LEU A 66 -20.22 -13.96 -17.04
N GLY A 67 -19.71 -13.10 -17.92
CA GLY A 67 -20.52 -12.30 -18.84
C GLY A 67 -21.22 -11.09 -18.19
N THR A 68 -20.94 -10.77 -16.93
CA THR A 68 -21.48 -9.59 -16.25
C THR A 68 -20.38 -8.61 -15.85
N LEU A 69 -20.74 -7.32 -15.78
CA LEU A 69 -19.87 -6.29 -15.23
C LEU A 69 -20.02 -6.29 -13.70
N GLY A 70 -18.90 -6.27 -12.99
CA GLY A 70 -18.94 -6.17 -11.52
C GLY A 70 -19.52 -4.86 -11.01
N THR A 71 -19.91 -4.87 -9.75
CA THR A 71 -20.59 -3.77 -9.06
C THR A 71 -19.65 -2.84 -8.28
N ALA A 72 -18.42 -3.24 -7.96
CA ALA A 72 -17.49 -2.45 -7.13
C ALA A 72 -17.09 -1.13 -7.81
N PRO A 73 -17.05 0.03 -7.13
CA PRO A 73 -16.69 1.28 -7.80
C PRO A 73 -15.27 1.23 -8.39
N ARG A 74 -15.06 1.89 -9.53
CA ARG A 74 -13.74 1.94 -10.23
C ARG A 74 -12.62 2.49 -9.35
N THR A 75 -12.98 3.31 -8.36
CA THR A 75 -12.05 3.87 -7.38
C THR A 75 -12.68 3.72 -6.00
N LEU A 76 -12.22 2.72 -5.24
CA LEU A 76 -12.44 2.66 -3.80
C LEU A 76 -11.43 3.60 -3.18
N CYS A 77 -11.91 4.62 -2.45
CA CYS A 77 -10.99 5.67 -2.07
C CYS A 77 -9.94 5.18 -1.08
N CYS A 78 -8.73 5.61 -1.42
CA CYS A 78 -7.68 6.07 -0.53
C CYS A 78 -6.84 4.95 0.11
N GLY A 79 -5.52 5.03 -0.10
CA GLY A 79 -4.55 4.28 0.71
C GLY A 79 -4.44 4.88 2.12
N PRO A 80 -3.62 4.27 3.00
CA PRO A 80 -3.40 4.78 4.34
C PRO A 80 -2.90 6.22 4.34
N GLY A 81 -3.34 7.00 5.34
CA GLY A 81 -2.94 8.39 5.49
C GLY A 81 -1.43 8.52 5.73
N ILE A 82 -0.84 9.56 5.15
CA ILE A 82 0.58 9.86 5.31
C ILE A 82 0.75 10.97 6.35
N ASN A 83 1.51 10.69 7.42
CA ASN A 83 1.91 11.68 8.41
C ASN A 83 3.44 11.66 8.55
N ASN A 84 4.11 12.45 7.71
CA ASN A 84 5.56 12.56 7.67
C ASN A 84 6.01 13.97 8.08
N PHE A 85 7.07 14.04 8.89
CA PHE A 85 7.66 15.28 9.35
C PHE A 85 9.15 15.30 9.01
N ASP A 86 9.55 16.29 8.21
CA ASP A 86 10.92 16.48 7.76
C ASP A 86 11.46 17.82 8.32
N ILE A 87 12.70 17.81 8.80
CA ILE A 87 13.35 18.97 9.43
C ILE A 87 14.74 19.18 8.83
N SER A 88 15.06 20.43 8.51
CA SER A 88 16.41 20.83 8.10
C SER A 88 16.95 21.90 9.03
N LEU A 89 18.15 21.68 9.55
CA LEU A 89 18.88 22.61 10.40
C LEU A 89 20.11 23.12 9.64
N LEU A 90 20.21 24.43 9.47
CA LEU A 90 21.35 25.08 8.84
C LEU A 90 22.00 26.04 9.82
N LYS A 91 23.31 25.88 10.03
CA LYS A 91 24.11 26.76 10.87
C LYS A 91 25.31 27.28 10.10
N SER A 92 25.40 28.60 10.00
CA SER A 92 26.59 29.28 9.53
C SER A 92 27.39 29.78 10.72
N THR A 93 28.68 29.41 10.78
CA THR A 93 29.60 29.81 11.84
C THR A 93 30.83 30.46 11.20
N GLN A 94 31.16 31.67 11.64
CA GLN A 94 32.40 32.34 11.24
C GLN A 94 33.56 31.73 12.04
N LEU A 95 34.54 31.14 11.35
CA LEU A 95 35.72 30.55 11.99
C LEU A 95 36.84 31.58 12.16
N SER A 96 37.00 32.48 11.17
CA SER A 96 37.97 33.57 11.15
C SER A 96 37.46 34.70 10.25
N GLU A 97 38.14 35.84 10.16
CA GLU A 97 37.75 36.97 9.29
C GLU A 97 37.66 36.57 7.81
N ARG A 98 38.44 35.57 7.38
CA ARG A 98 38.45 35.06 6.00
C ARG A 98 37.74 33.71 5.82
N MET A 99 37.46 33.00 6.91
CA MET A 99 36.94 31.63 6.86
C MET A 99 35.54 31.52 7.44
N ARG A 100 34.63 30.93 6.66
CA ARG A 100 33.25 30.66 7.04
C ARG A 100 32.93 29.19 6.85
N MET A 101 32.23 28.60 7.82
CA MET A 101 31.74 27.23 7.73
C MET A 101 30.22 27.21 7.75
N GLU A 102 29.64 26.48 6.80
CA GLU A 102 28.21 26.18 6.78
C GLU A 102 28.03 24.69 7.10
N PHE A 103 27.24 24.40 8.12
CA PHE A 103 26.83 23.07 8.51
C PHE A 103 25.33 22.91 8.23
N ARG A 104 24.97 21.81 7.57
CA ARG A 104 23.59 21.43 7.27
C ARG A 104 23.34 20.02 7.80
N ALA A 105 22.25 19.87 8.54
CA ALA A 105 21.73 18.58 8.98
C ALA A 105 20.28 18.45 8.50
N GLU A 106 19.95 17.33 7.87
CA GLU A 106 18.62 17.04 7.35
C GLU A 106 18.12 15.76 8.00
N PHE A 107 16.88 15.79 8.48
CA PHE A 107 16.20 14.69 9.11
C PHE A 107 14.90 14.46 8.35
N PHE A 108 14.82 13.35 7.62
CA PHE A 108 13.60 12.89 6.97
C PHE A 108 12.89 11.90 7.87
N ASN A 109 11.56 11.98 7.98
CA ASN A 109 10.75 11.15 8.88
C ASN A 109 11.26 11.17 10.33
N ILE A 110 11.30 12.37 10.94
CA ILE A 110 11.85 12.55 12.30
C ILE A 110 11.10 11.73 13.36
N ALA A 111 9.78 11.57 13.19
CA ALA A 111 8.93 10.77 14.07
C ALA A 111 9.13 9.26 13.89
N ASN A 112 9.91 8.83 12.89
CA ASN A 112 10.16 7.43 12.54
C ASN A 112 8.87 6.60 12.41
N HIS A 113 7.83 7.19 11.81
CA HIS A 113 6.55 6.54 11.62
C HIS A 113 6.51 5.87 10.24
N SER A 114 6.17 4.58 10.18
CA SER A 114 6.04 3.83 8.93
C SER A 114 4.92 4.41 8.07
N GLN A 115 5.31 4.91 6.90
CA GLN A 115 4.36 5.35 5.88
C GLN A 115 4.19 4.23 4.85
N PHE A 116 2.96 3.91 4.52
CA PHE A 116 2.64 2.79 3.63
C PHE A 116 2.27 3.28 2.23
N PHE A 117 2.51 2.44 1.23
CA PHE A 117 2.01 2.66 -0.12
C PHE A 117 0.55 2.19 -0.26
N GLN A 118 0.01 2.31 -1.46
CA GLN A 118 -1.32 1.81 -1.76
C GLN A 118 -1.36 0.27 -1.63
N PRO A 119 -2.49 -0.28 -1.17
CA PRO A 119 -2.72 -1.73 -1.13
C PRO A 119 -2.87 -2.29 -2.54
N ASP A 120 -2.70 -3.61 -2.66
CA ASP A 120 -3.01 -4.33 -3.88
C ASP A 120 -4.53 -4.28 -4.17
N GLY A 121 -4.88 -3.88 -5.38
CA GLY A 121 -6.26 -3.77 -5.86
C GLY A 121 -6.67 -4.87 -6.83
N ASN A 122 -5.80 -5.84 -7.12
CA ASN A 122 -6.08 -6.91 -8.06
C ASN A 122 -6.64 -8.13 -7.33
N ILE A 123 -7.93 -8.42 -7.56
CA ILE A 123 -8.61 -9.56 -6.93
C ILE A 123 -8.01 -10.92 -7.35
N SER A 124 -7.33 -10.97 -8.50
CA SER A 124 -6.69 -12.18 -9.00
C SER A 124 -5.39 -12.53 -8.25
N ASP A 125 -4.84 -11.62 -7.43
CA ASP A 125 -3.60 -11.84 -6.69
C ASP A 125 -3.82 -12.59 -5.35
N GLY A 126 -5.05 -13.10 -5.12
CA GLY A 126 -5.35 -14.04 -4.04
C GLY A 126 -5.07 -13.47 -2.65
N SER A 127 -4.04 -14.00 -1.97
CA SER A 127 -3.66 -13.56 -0.61
C SER A 127 -3.07 -12.14 -0.56
N ASP A 128 -2.63 -11.61 -1.70
CA ASP A 128 -2.09 -10.25 -1.80
C ASP A 128 -3.18 -9.19 -1.96
N PHE A 129 -4.39 -9.57 -2.38
CA PHE A 129 -5.48 -8.63 -2.57
C PHE A 129 -5.84 -7.89 -1.26
N GLY A 130 -5.77 -6.56 -1.31
CA GLY A 130 -5.96 -5.68 -0.16
C GLY A 130 -4.80 -5.60 0.82
N ARG A 131 -3.66 -6.22 0.49
CA ARG A 131 -2.42 -6.15 1.29
C ARG A 131 -1.52 -5.02 0.84
N ILE A 132 -0.81 -4.41 1.78
CA ILE A 132 0.25 -3.46 1.48
C ILE A 132 1.59 -4.18 1.51
N SER A 133 2.24 -4.23 0.35
CA SER A 133 3.55 -4.88 0.18
C SER A 133 4.74 -3.94 0.38
N ARG A 134 4.52 -2.62 0.39
CA ARG A 134 5.59 -1.62 0.42
C ARG A 134 5.34 -0.54 1.47
N ALA A 135 6.42 -0.17 2.15
CA ALA A 135 6.52 1.02 2.97
C ALA A 135 7.49 2.02 2.33
N LYS A 136 7.31 3.30 2.65
CA LYS A 136 8.25 4.37 2.29
C LYS A 136 9.52 4.28 3.14
N GLU A 137 10.47 5.14 2.81
CA GLU A 137 11.76 5.19 3.45
C GLU A 137 11.64 5.40 4.98
N PRO A 138 12.45 4.67 5.77
CA PRO A 138 12.57 4.90 7.20
C PRO A 138 13.26 6.24 7.47
N ARG A 139 13.44 6.60 8.74
CA ARG A 139 14.14 7.83 9.11
C ARG A 139 15.54 7.88 8.49
N LEU A 140 15.78 8.92 7.69
CA LEU A 140 17.06 9.20 7.05
C LEU A 140 17.65 10.48 7.64
N ILE A 141 18.96 10.45 7.92
CA ILE A 141 19.67 11.60 8.48
C ILE A 141 20.89 11.86 7.61
N GLU A 142 21.00 13.10 7.13
CA GLU A 142 22.09 13.53 6.27
C GLU A 142 22.81 14.73 6.89
N PHE A 143 24.13 14.72 6.76
CA PHE A 143 24.99 15.80 7.22
C PHE A 143 25.85 16.30 6.08
N ALA A 144 25.93 17.63 5.94
CA ALA A 144 26.79 18.28 4.97
C ALA A 144 27.55 19.43 5.63
N ALA A 145 28.82 19.58 5.24
CA ALA A 145 29.66 20.68 5.68
C ALA A 145 30.29 21.35 4.46
N LYS A 146 30.25 22.68 4.40
CA LYS A 146 30.87 23.49 3.37
C LYS A 146 31.80 24.52 4.01
N LEU A 147 33.03 24.57 3.51
CA LEU A 147 34.06 25.50 3.97
C LEU A 147 34.32 26.55 2.89
N PHE A 148 34.33 27.82 3.29
CA PHE A 148 34.71 28.96 2.48
C PHE A 148 36.02 29.53 3.03
N PHE A 149 36.96 29.83 2.12
CA PHE A 149 38.31 30.31 2.40
C PHE A 149 38.71 31.44 1.45
#